data_AF-A0A525NLW5-F1
#
_entry.id   AF-A0A525NLW5-F1
#
_cell.length_a   1.000
_cell.length_b   1.000
_cell.length_c   1.000
_cell.angle_alpha   90.00
_cell.angle_beta   90.00
_cell.angle_gamma   90.00
#
_symmetry.space_group_name_H-M   'P 1'
#
loop_
_entity.id
_entity.type
_entity.pdbx_description
1 polymer ?
#
loop_
_entity_poly.entity_id
_entity_poly.type
_entity_poly.pdbx_seq_one_letter_code
_entity_poly.pdbx_strand_id
1 'polypeptide(L)'
;EKSRILEAGRHPTYLRMLLVRPRSEYQAWFMGVLLLGLMLLWLRAAVLIWALFFGVVPFPGTDEIVPMLFTTPTGWSLLLVGGLVGALFAAFSFSISVFAMPMLLAERTDALTAMGLSVALVWNNLPAMLAWGLIVLTLFLASLATGFIGLIIVFPILGHGTWHAYRAIRGAEH
;
A
#
# COMPACT_ATOMS: atom_id res chain seq x y z
N GLU A 1 0.28 -4.83 -18.92
CA GLU A 1 -0.68 -4.79 -20.07
C GLU A 1 -0.02 -4.55 -21.44
N LYS A 2 0.94 -3.60 -21.56
CA LYS A 2 1.74 -3.38 -22.78
C LYS A 2 2.43 -4.65 -23.31
N SER A 3 2.96 -5.48 -22.41
CA SER A 3 3.62 -6.76 -22.73
C SER A 3 2.65 -7.83 -23.24
N ARG A 4 1.36 -7.77 -22.87
CA ARG A 4 0.33 -8.76 -23.28
C ARG A 4 -0.26 -8.44 -24.67
N ILE A 5 -0.13 -7.20 -25.12
CA ILE A 5 -0.66 -6.73 -26.41
C ILE A 5 0.36 -6.98 -27.54
N LEU A 6 1.65 -6.92 -27.23
CA LEU A 6 2.72 -7.20 -28.19
C LEU A 6 2.79 -8.69 -28.59
N GLU A 7 2.43 -9.61 -27.70
CA GLU A 7 2.33 -11.05 -28.01
C GLU A 7 1.12 -11.42 -28.89
N ALA A 8 0.12 -10.55 -29.01
CA ALA A 8 -1.12 -10.83 -29.76
C ALA A 8 -1.16 -10.17 -31.16
N GLY A 9 -0.09 -9.51 -31.61
CA GLY A 9 0.03 -8.96 -32.96
C GLY A 9 -0.98 -7.88 -33.35
N ARG A 10 -1.64 -7.23 -32.37
CA ARG A 10 -2.66 -6.20 -32.65
C ARG A 10 -2.21 -4.81 -32.23
N HIS A 11 -2.33 -3.87 -33.17
CA HIS A 11 -1.98 -2.46 -32.98
C HIS A 11 -2.75 -1.83 -31.80
N PRO A 12 -2.06 -1.16 -30.86
CA PRO A 12 -2.68 -0.63 -29.65
C PRO A 12 -3.43 0.68 -29.95
N THR A 13 -4.76 0.66 -29.92
CA THR A 13 -5.56 1.89 -29.91
C THR A 13 -5.75 2.35 -28.48
N TYR A 14 -5.06 3.43 -28.11
CA TYR A 14 -5.04 4.08 -26.78
C TYR A 14 -6.43 4.34 -26.17
N LEU A 15 -7.46 4.52 -27.00
CA LEU A 15 -8.83 4.81 -26.57
C LEU A 15 -9.58 3.62 -25.96
N ARG A 16 -9.16 2.36 -26.20
CA ARG A 16 -9.82 1.18 -25.60
C ARG A 16 -9.31 0.81 -24.21
N MET A 17 -8.16 1.36 -23.78
CA MET A 17 -7.63 1.16 -22.42
C MET A 17 -8.26 2.10 -21.39
N LEU A 18 -8.68 3.30 -21.80
CA LEU A 18 -9.37 4.27 -20.95
C LEU A 18 -10.85 3.93 -20.69
N LEU A 19 -11.42 3.00 -21.46
CA LEU A 19 -12.85 2.64 -21.43
C LEU A 19 -13.10 1.21 -20.93
N VAL A 20 -12.18 0.63 -20.16
CA VAL A 20 -12.49 -0.58 -19.39
C VAL A 20 -13.31 -0.15 -18.18
N ARG A 21 -14.63 -0.13 -18.38
CA ARG A 21 -15.62 0.09 -17.34
C ARG A 21 -15.52 -1.07 -16.33
N PRO A 22 -15.09 -0.85 -15.08
CA PRO A 22 -15.10 -1.91 -14.09
C PRO A 22 -16.56 -2.38 -13.92
N ARG A 23 -16.82 -3.66 -14.19
CA ARG A 23 -18.20 -4.19 -14.19
C ARG A 23 -18.79 -4.31 -12.77
N SER A 24 -17.97 -4.08 -11.75
CA SER A 24 -18.34 -4.13 -10.34
C SER A 24 -17.73 -2.94 -9.61
N GLU A 25 -18.26 -1.74 -9.90
CA GLU A 25 -17.96 -0.54 -9.11
C GLU A 25 -18.14 -0.84 -7.61
N TYR A 26 -19.15 -1.64 -7.25
CA TYR A 26 -19.46 -2.03 -5.88
C TYR A 26 -18.32 -2.75 -5.15
N GLN A 27 -17.60 -3.67 -5.80
CA GLN A 27 -16.48 -4.39 -5.16
C GLN A 27 -15.26 -3.50 -4.95
N ALA A 28 -14.97 -2.60 -5.89
CA ALA A 28 -13.93 -1.59 -5.72
C ALA A 28 -14.29 -0.60 -4.60
N TRP A 29 -15.56 -0.18 -4.53
CA TRP A 29 -16.07 0.64 -3.43
C TRP A 29 -15.97 -0.07 -2.09
N PHE A 30 -16.34 -1.34 -2.00
CA PHE A 30 -16.23 -2.12 -0.76
C PHE A 30 -14.79 -2.21 -0.27
N MET A 31 -13.84 -2.52 -1.16
CA MET A 31 -12.42 -2.54 -0.83
C MET A 31 -11.93 -1.15 -0.38
N GLY A 32 -12.37 -0.09 -1.07
CA GLY A 32 -12.07 1.29 -0.68
C GLY A 32 -12.59 1.63 0.71
N VAL A 33 -13.84 1.26 1.04
CA VAL A 33 -14.42 1.47 2.37
C VAL A 33 -13.68 0.67 3.45
N LEU A 34 -13.27 -0.57 3.15
CA LEU A 34 -12.49 -1.37 4.09
C LEU A 34 -11.13 -0.72 4.39
N LEU A 35 -10.41 -0.30 3.34
CA LEU A 35 -9.12 0.39 3.48
C LEU A 35 -9.27 1.75 4.18
N LEU A 36 -10.37 2.47 3.92
CA LEU A 36 -10.71 3.70 4.63
C LEU A 36 -10.95 3.42 6.11
N GLY A 37 -11.69 2.36 6.45
CA GLY A 37 -11.89 1.94 7.84
C GLY A 37 -10.57 1.62 8.54
N LEU A 38 -9.67 0.93 7.85
CA LEU A 38 -8.32 0.66 8.35
C LEU A 38 -7.51 1.95 8.55
N MET A 39 -7.60 2.90 7.62
CA MET A 39 -6.98 4.23 7.73
C MET A 39 -7.52 5.02 8.93
N LEU A 40 -8.83 5.01 9.15
CA LEU A 40 -9.46 5.67 10.30
C LEU A 40 -9.04 5.01 11.62
N LEU A 41 -8.94 3.68 11.65
CA LEU A 41 -8.44 2.94 12.80
C LEU A 41 -6.97 3.28 13.08
N TRP A 42 -6.14 3.38 12.04
CA TRP A 42 -4.76 3.81 12.17
C TRP A 42 -4.64 5.25 12.71
N LEU A 43 -5.47 6.17 12.22
CA LEU A 43 -5.51 7.55 12.74
C LEU A 43 -5.89 7.57 14.23
N ARG A 44 -6.84 6.72 14.64
CA ARG A 44 -7.19 6.56 16.06
C ARG A 44 -6.03 5.99 16.87
N ALA A 45 -5.33 4.98 16.36
CA ALA A 45 -4.14 4.44 17.00
C ALA A 45 -3.06 5.51 17.17
N ALA A 46 -2.82 6.35 16.15
CA ALA A 46 -1.86 7.44 16.24
C ALA A 46 -2.19 8.44 17.37
N VAL A 47 -3.47 8.81 17.53
CA VAL A 47 -3.93 9.67 18.62
C VAL A 47 -3.76 8.99 19.98
N LEU A 48 -4.06 7.69 20.09
CA LEU A 48 -3.88 6.94 21.34
C LEU A 48 -2.40 6.82 21.73
N ILE A 49 -1.52 6.56 20.77
CA ILE A 49 -0.07 6.52 21.00
C ILE A 49 0.41 7.91 21.46
N TRP A 50 -0.01 8.99 20.79
CA TRP A 50 0.29 10.34 21.24
C TRP A 50 -0.16 10.56 22.70
N ALA A 51 -1.42 10.22 23.00
CA ALA A 51 -1.98 10.37 24.34
C ALA A 51 -1.26 9.53 25.40
N LEU A 52 -0.71 8.37 25.03
CA LEU A 52 0.07 7.52 25.92
C LEU A 52 1.40 8.17 26.34
N PHE A 53 2.07 8.88 25.42
CA PHE A 53 3.38 9.47 25.66
C PHE A 53 3.31 10.91 26.19
N PHE A 54 2.40 11.73 25.65
CA PHE A 54 2.30 13.16 25.92
C PHE A 54 1.03 13.56 26.70
N GLY A 55 0.11 12.62 26.93
CA GLY A 55 -1.17 12.90 27.56
C GLY A 55 -2.19 13.50 26.60
N VAL A 56 -3.36 13.90 27.14
CA VAL A 56 -4.45 14.52 26.38
C VAL A 56 -4.16 16.01 26.19
N VAL A 57 -3.08 16.33 25.48
CA VAL A 57 -2.70 17.69 25.11
C VAL A 57 -2.96 17.93 23.63
N PRO A 58 -3.39 19.15 23.23
CA PRO A 58 -3.50 19.51 21.83
C PRO A 58 -2.19 19.30 21.09
N PHE A 59 -2.26 18.90 19.82
CA PHE A 59 -1.08 18.83 18.97
C PHE A 59 -0.43 20.22 18.88
N PRO A 60 0.86 20.36 19.23
CA PRO A 60 1.59 21.61 19.05
C PRO A 60 1.67 21.99 17.56
N GLY A 61 2.06 23.22 17.25
CA GLY A 61 2.35 23.60 15.86
C GLY A 61 3.50 22.77 15.28
N THR A 62 3.61 22.66 13.95
CA THR A 62 4.72 21.94 13.30
C THR A 62 6.09 22.47 13.71
N ASP A 63 6.16 23.76 14.03
CA ASP A 63 7.38 24.46 14.45
C ASP A 63 7.90 23.97 15.81
N GLU A 64 7.00 23.49 16.68
CA GLU A 64 7.33 22.98 18.01
C GLU A 64 7.41 21.44 18.02
N ILE A 65 6.59 20.76 17.22
CA ILE A 65 6.56 19.29 17.15
C ILE A 65 7.90 18.74 16.66
N VAL A 66 8.44 19.28 15.56
CA VAL A 66 9.66 18.72 14.94
C VAL A 66 10.84 18.71 15.93
N PRO A 67 11.25 19.85 16.53
CA PRO A 67 12.33 19.83 17.51
C PRO A 67 11.99 18.92 18.70
N MET A 68 10.76 18.99 19.24
CA MET A 68 10.34 18.14 20.36
C MET A 68 10.52 16.63 20.07
N LEU A 69 10.18 16.17 18.87
CA LEU A 69 10.31 14.76 18.48
C LEU A 69 11.77 14.30 18.43
N PHE A 70 12.69 15.16 17.96
CA PHE A 70 14.10 14.80 17.77
C PHE A 70 14.99 15.15 18.96
N THR A 71 14.58 16.02 19.87
CA THR A 71 15.40 16.44 21.02
C THR A 71 14.98 15.83 22.35
N THR A 72 13.78 15.23 22.44
CA THR A 72 13.28 14.66 23.70
C THR A 72 13.30 13.14 23.69
N PRO A 73 13.72 12.45 24.78
CA PRO A 73 13.66 10.99 24.86
C PRO A 73 12.25 10.44 24.61
N THR A 74 11.22 11.17 25.06
CA THR A 74 9.81 10.84 24.84
C THR A 74 9.44 10.88 23.34
N GLY A 75 9.95 11.87 22.60
CA GLY A 75 9.80 11.98 21.16
C GLY A 75 10.42 10.79 20.41
N TRP A 76 11.59 10.32 20.83
CA TRP A 76 12.24 9.14 20.24
C TRP A 76 11.44 7.86 20.50
N SER A 77 10.91 7.67 21.72
CA SER A 77 10.03 6.54 22.01
C SER A 77 8.73 6.60 21.21
N LEU A 78 8.17 7.80 20.99
CA LEU A 78 7.01 8.01 20.15
C LEU A 78 7.31 7.65 18.69
N LEU A 79 8.46 8.06 18.15
CA LEU A 79 8.88 7.74 16.78
C LEU A 79 9.08 6.22 16.60
N LEU A 80 9.68 5.54 17.57
CA LEU A 80 9.88 4.09 17.53
C LEU A 80 8.55 3.34 17.60
N VAL A 81 7.73 3.61 18.63
CA VAL A 81 6.45 2.89 18.82
C VAL A 81 5.45 3.26 17.73
N GLY A 82 5.32 4.54 17.40
CA GLY A 82 4.49 5.03 16.31
C GLY A 82 4.95 4.48 14.95
N GLY A 83 6.25 4.39 14.73
CA GLY A 83 6.85 3.78 13.54
C GLY A 83 6.52 2.29 13.43
N LEU A 84 6.65 1.53 14.52
CA LEU A 84 6.34 0.09 14.55
C LEU A 84 4.83 -0.17 14.31
N VAL A 85 3.96 0.58 14.99
CA VAL A 85 2.51 0.46 14.79
C VAL A 85 2.12 0.90 13.38
N GLY A 86 2.69 2.01 12.88
CA GLY A 86 2.49 2.45 11.50
C GLY A 86 2.95 1.41 10.48
N ALA A 87 4.11 0.79 10.69
CA ALA A 87 4.62 -0.27 9.83
C ALA A 87 3.69 -1.49 9.83
N LEU A 88 3.11 -1.85 10.98
CA LEU A 88 2.12 -2.91 11.08
C LEU A 88 0.87 -2.60 10.25
N PHE A 89 0.27 -1.42 10.43
CA PHE A 89 -0.90 -1.01 9.64
C PHE A 89 -0.59 -0.93 8.14
N ALA A 90 0.60 -0.42 7.78
CA ALA A 90 1.06 -0.40 6.40
C ALA A 90 1.19 -1.82 5.83
N ALA A 91 1.77 -2.77 6.57
CA ALA A 91 1.88 -4.17 6.16
C ALA A 91 0.51 -4.84 5.97
N PHE A 92 -0.44 -4.59 6.88
CA PHE A 92 -1.82 -5.09 6.75
C PHE A 92 -2.51 -4.51 5.51
N SER A 93 -2.48 -3.19 5.35
CA SER A 93 -3.06 -2.52 4.19
C SER A 93 -2.44 -3.00 2.88
N PHE A 94 -1.12 -3.17 2.86
CA PHE A 94 -0.39 -3.70 1.73
C PHE A 94 -0.83 -5.14 1.39
N SER A 95 -0.89 -6.02 2.40
CA SER A 95 -1.26 -7.42 2.21
C SER A 95 -2.68 -7.59 1.65
N ILE A 96 -3.61 -6.74 2.06
CA ILE A 96 -5.00 -6.75 1.58
C ILE A 96 -5.10 -6.19 0.16
N SER A 97 -4.26 -5.20 -0.20
CA SER A 97 -4.43 -4.43 -1.44
C SER A 97 -3.58 -4.88 -2.62
N VAL A 98 -2.38 -5.42 -2.38
CA VAL A 98 -1.35 -5.64 -3.40
C VAL A 98 -1.80 -6.55 -4.54
N PHE A 99 -2.56 -7.62 -4.25
CA PHE A 99 -3.06 -8.55 -5.26
C PHE A 99 -4.57 -8.45 -5.51
N ALA A 100 -5.32 -7.77 -4.64
CA ALA A 100 -6.76 -7.59 -4.82
C ALA A 100 -7.09 -6.77 -6.08
N MET A 101 -6.35 -5.70 -6.38
CA MET A 101 -6.55 -4.91 -7.59
C MET A 101 -6.33 -5.70 -8.90
N PRO A 102 -5.19 -6.39 -9.11
CA PRO A 102 -5.02 -7.22 -10.30
C PRO A 102 -6.00 -8.39 -10.35
N MET A 103 -6.37 -9.00 -9.22
CA MET A 103 -7.39 -10.07 -9.19
C MET A 103 -8.78 -9.57 -9.59
N LEU A 104 -9.20 -8.39 -9.10
CA LEU A 104 -10.47 -7.78 -9.51
C LEU A 104 -10.50 -7.39 -11.00
N LEU A 105 -9.33 -7.10 -11.59
CA LEU A 105 -9.20 -6.74 -13.01
C LEU A 105 -9.03 -7.97 -13.94
N ALA A 106 -8.34 -9.01 -13.48
CA ALA A 106 -7.98 -10.18 -14.29
C ALA A 106 -8.94 -11.36 -14.11
N GLU A 107 -9.57 -11.49 -12.94
CA GLU A 107 -10.41 -12.63 -12.57
C GLU A 107 -11.81 -12.17 -12.14
N ARG A 108 -12.82 -13.05 -12.29
CA ARG A 108 -14.20 -12.77 -11.88
C ARG A 108 -14.42 -13.12 -10.40
N THR A 109 -13.55 -12.64 -9.53
CA THR A 109 -13.49 -13.04 -8.11
C THR A 109 -14.11 -11.96 -7.23
N ASP A 110 -14.86 -12.36 -6.19
CA ASP A 110 -15.46 -11.41 -5.25
C ASP A 110 -14.41 -10.69 -4.39
N ALA A 111 -14.68 -9.45 -3.96
CA ALA A 111 -13.71 -8.62 -3.22
C ALA A 111 -13.23 -9.30 -1.93
N LEU A 112 -14.14 -9.89 -1.14
CA LEU A 112 -13.75 -10.61 0.08
C LEU A 112 -12.85 -11.81 -0.22
N THR A 113 -13.16 -12.53 -1.30
CA THR A 113 -12.38 -13.68 -1.73
C THR A 113 -11.01 -13.26 -2.26
N ALA A 114 -10.95 -12.21 -3.08
CA ALA A 114 -9.71 -11.65 -3.62
C ALA A 114 -8.79 -11.11 -2.52
N MET A 115 -9.35 -10.44 -1.50
CA MET A 115 -8.59 -9.99 -0.33
C MET A 115 -8.07 -11.17 0.50
N GLY A 116 -8.92 -12.17 0.75
CA GLY A 116 -8.51 -13.39 1.47
C GLY A 116 -7.38 -14.14 0.75
N LEU A 117 -7.49 -14.28 -0.57
CA LEU A 117 -6.44 -14.86 -1.41
C LEU A 117 -5.18 -13.99 -1.42
N SER A 118 -5.29 -12.66 -1.49
CA SER A 118 -4.14 -11.75 -1.39
C SER A 118 -3.38 -11.95 -0.09
N VAL A 119 -4.09 -12.02 1.04
CA VAL A 119 -3.49 -12.30 2.35
C VAL A 119 -2.84 -13.69 2.35
N ALA A 120 -3.52 -14.74 1.89
CA ALA A 120 -2.97 -16.09 1.84
C ALA A 120 -1.70 -16.17 0.97
N LEU A 121 -1.69 -15.52 -0.19
CA LEU A 121 -0.53 -15.47 -1.09
C LEU A 121 0.65 -14.74 -0.45
N VAL A 122 0.37 -13.65 0.29
CA VAL A 122 1.39 -12.92 1.03
C VAL A 122 1.98 -13.76 2.15
N TRP A 123 1.14 -14.45 2.92
CA TRP A 123 1.60 -15.33 4.00
C TRP A 123 2.39 -16.53 3.49
N ASN A 124 1.98 -17.13 2.37
CA ASN A 124 2.68 -18.27 1.77
C ASN A 124 4.05 -17.86 1.17
N ASN A 125 4.21 -16.59 0.79
CA ASN A 125 5.43 -16.05 0.19
C ASN A 125 6.05 -14.94 1.05
N LEU A 126 6.00 -15.10 2.37
CA LEU A 126 6.40 -14.08 3.35
C LEU A 126 7.80 -13.47 3.07
N PRO A 127 8.86 -14.26 2.81
CA PRO A 127 10.19 -13.69 2.57
C PRO A 127 10.26 -12.81 1.33
N ALA A 128 9.62 -13.23 0.24
CA ALA A 128 9.59 -12.47 -1.01
C ALA A 128 8.76 -11.18 -0.86
N MET A 129 7.65 -11.26 -0.12
CA MET A 129 6.80 -10.09 0.14
C MET A 129 7.42 -9.10 1.12
N LEU A 130 8.20 -9.57 2.11
CA LEU A 130 8.98 -8.70 2.98
C LEU A 130 10.08 -7.98 2.20
N ALA A 131 10.80 -8.68 1.33
CA ALA A 131 11.80 -8.06 0.45
C ALA A 131 11.16 -7.01 -0.47
N TRP A 132 10.01 -7.33 -1.07
CA TRP A 132 9.26 -6.41 -1.91
C TRP A 132 8.73 -5.20 -1.11
N GLY A 133 8.18 -5.43 0.08
CA GLY A 133 7.74 -4.36 1.00
C GLY A 133 8.88 -3.43 1.40
N LEU A 134 10.09 -3.97 1.61
CA LEU A 134 11.28 -3.18 1.90
C LEU A 134 11.72 -2.30 0.72
N ILE A 135 11.58 -2.80 -0.51
CA ILE A 135 11.81 -2.01 -1.73
C ILE A 135 10.80 -0.86 -1.81
N VAL A 136 9.50 -1.15 -1.59
CA VAL A 136 8.44 -0.13 -1.58
C VAL A 136 8.73 0.93 -0.53
N LEU A 137 9.10 0.52 0.69
CA LEU A 137 9.45 1.42 1.79
C LEU A 137 10.64 2.32 1.42
N THR A 138 11.69 1.74 0.85
CA THR A 138 12.91 2.49 0.46
C THR A 138 12.61 3.52 -0.62
N LEU A 139 11.83 3.15 -1.64
CA LEU A 139 11.40 4.06 -2.70
C LEU A 139 10.49 5.17 -2.18
N PHE A 140 9.62 4.85 -1.21
CA PHE A 140 8.78 5.85 -0.55
C PHE A 140 9.61 6.86 0.26
N LEU A 141 10.57 6.38 1.06
CA LEU A 141 11.48 7.26 1.81
C LEU A 141 12.34 8.14 0.89
N ALA A 142 12.83 7.60 -0.22
CA ALA A 142 13.52 8.38 -1.23
C ALA A 142 12.61 9.46 -1.85
N SER A 143 11.35 9.11 -2.12
CA SER A 143 10.36 10.07 -2.63
C SER A 143 10.08 11.19 -1.63
N LEU A 144 9.98 10.86 -0.33
CA LEU A 144 9.79 11.83 0.75
C LEU A 144 10.96 12.83 0.80
N ALA A 145 12.21 12.34 0.68
CA ALA A 145 13.40 13.19 0.64
C ALA A 145 13.41 14.16 -0.55
N THR A 146 12.80 13.78 -1.67
CA THR A 146 12.65 14.64 -2.87
C THR A 146 11.43 15.56 -2.82
N GLY A 147 10.76 15.72 -1.67
CA GLY A 147 9.55 16.54 -1.55
C GLY A 147 8.36 15.96 -2.33
N PHE A 148 8.22 14.64 -2.36
CA PHE A 148 7.20 13.89 -3.08
C PHE A 148 7.29 13.91 -4.62
N ILE A 149 8.22 14.66 -5.23
CA ILE A 149 8.42 14.68 -6.68
C ILE A 149 8.82 13.29 -7.21
N GLY A 150 9.61 12.54 -6.44
CA GLY A 150 9.99 11.16 -6.75
C GLY A 150 8.81 10.21 -6.97
N LEU A 151 7.62 10.51 -6.42
CA LEU A 151 6.43 9.68 -6.62
C LEU A 151 6.06 9.54 -8.11
N ILE A 152 6.30 10.57 -8.93
CA ILE A 152 6.01 10.52 -10.38
C ILE A 152 6.73 9.35 -11.06
N ILE A 153 7.96 9.06 -10.62
CA ILE A 153 8.79 7.98 -11.17
C ILE A 153 8.52 6.66 -10.44
N VAL A 154 8.30 6.72 -9.12
CA VAL A 154 8.09 5.53 -8.28
C VAL A 154 6.76 4.85 -8.60
N PHE A 155 5.68 5.58 -8.88
CA PHE A 155 4.38 5.00 -9.21
C PHE A 155 4.42 4.00 -10.40
N PRO A 156 5.00 4.35 -11.56
CA PRO A 156 5.17 3.43 -12.68
C PRO A 156 5.98 2.17 -12.30
N ILE A 157 7.07 2.34 -11.56
CA ILE A 157 7.97 1.25 -11.17
C ILE A 157 7.26 0.28 -10.22
N LEU A 158 6.54 0.81 -9.23
CA LEU A 158 5.76 0.01 -8.29
C LEU A 158 4.62 -0.74 -8.99
N GLY A 159 3.92 -0.09 -9.92
CA GLY A 159 2.87 -0.73 -10.71
C GLY A 159 3.40 -1.91 -11.53
N HIS A 160 4.55 -1.74 -12.18
CA HIS A 160 5.21 -2.81 -12.92
C HIS A 160 5.71 -3.93 -12.00
N GLY A 161 6.39 -3.60 -10.90
CA GLY A 161 6.93 -4.60 -9.99
C GLY A 161 5.84 -5.43 -9.31
N THR A 162 4.74 -4.81 -8.87
CA THR A 162 3.58 -5.52 -8.31
C THR A 162 2.95 -6.48 -9.32
N TRP A 163 2.85 -6.08 -10.60
CA TRP A 163 2.37 -6.96 -11.67
C TRP A 163 3.31 -8.15 -11.91
N HIS A 164 4.62 -7.93 -11.88
CA HIS A 164 5.62 -8.99 -12.03
C HIS A 164 5.63 -9.94 -10.83
N ALA A 165 5.52 -9.42 -9.61
CA ALA A 165 5.40 -10.22 -8.39
C ALA A 165 4.14 -11.09 -8.41
N TYR A 166 3.00 -10.52 -8.81
CA TYR A 166 1.74 -11.26 -8.98
C TYR A 166 1.90 -12.40 -10.00
N ARG A 167 2.51 -12.12 -11.17
CA ARG A 167 2.77 -13.14 -12.18
C ARG A 167 3.74 -14.23 -11.73
N ALA A 168 4.78 -13.87 -10.99
CA ALA A 168 5.77 -14.84 -10.50
C ALA A 168 5.15 -15.81 -9.48
N ILE A 169 4.33 -15.29 -8.56
CA ILE A 169 3.65 -16.11 -7.56
C ILE A 169 2.57 -17.00 -8.21
N ARG A 170 1.74 -16.46 -9.11
CA ARG A 170 0.72 -17.25 -9.82
C ARG A 170 1.30 -18.26 -10.82
N GLY A 171 2.41 -17.92 -11.47
CA GLY A 171 3.08 -18.81 -12.42
C GLY A 171 3.75 -20.03 -11.77
N ALA A 172 3.97 -19.99 -10.46
CA ALA A 172 4.51 -21.11 -9.68
C ALA A 172 3.43 -22.15 -9.27
N GLU A 173 2.14 -21.88 -9.54
CA GLU A 173 1.01 -22.80 -9.25
C GLU A 173 0.64 -23.70 -10.45
N HIS A 174 1.53 -23.87 -11.43
CA HIS A 174 1.38 -24.81 -12.55
C HIS A 174 2.39 -25.94 -12.45
#